data_AF-A0A2G3L7D5-F1
#
_entry.id   AF-A0A2G3L7D5-F1
#
_cell.length_a   1.000
_cell.length_b   1.000
_cell.length_c   1.000
_cell.angle_alpha   90.00
_cell.angle_beta   90.00
_cell.angle_gamma   90.00
#
_symmetry.space_group_name_H-M   'P 1'
#
loop_
_entity.id
_entity.type
_entity.pdbx_description
1 polymer ?
#
loop_
_entity_poly.entity_id
_entity_poly.type
_entity_poly.pdbx_seq_one_letter_code
_entity_poly.pdbx_strand_id
1 'polypeptide(L)'
;MLQQILRAPALKAILIQVLAFPLMLLLVYGLARASVAMSLPAVALVQGVLAALITWRAGLARWWCAIGLLFAPALLAASLLDLPPAVFLAAFVFLLSMYWSTFRTQVPFYPSGPKVWQAVAELIADRPGVRLVDIGSGLGGLVLDLARRRPDGQFSGIELAPLPWLASRVRAGLAGSRARFLRGDYEALDFGRYDAVFAYLSPAAMAALWRKAEREMLPGSMLLSYEFQIAARAPDKTIAATEGGPLLYIWCF
;
A
#
# COMPACT_ATOMS: atom_id res chain seq x y z
N MET A 1 -18.23 0.75 -13.30
CA MET A 1 -17.01 1.58 -13.24
C MET A 1 -17.30 3.05 -12.87
N LEU A 2 -18.19 3.76 -13.57
CA LEU A 2 -18.47 5.19 -13.31
C LEU A 2 -18.96 5.48 -11.87
N GLN A 3 -19.87 4.67 -11.34
CA GLN A 3 -20.36 4.82 -9.96
C GLN A 3 -19.28 4.60 -8.88
N GLN A 4 -18.26 3.78 -9.15
CA GLN A 4 -17.14 3.59 -8.22
C GLN A 4 -16.21 4.80 -8.22
N ILE A 5 -15.95 5.39 -9.40
CA ILE A 5 -15.16 6.63 -9.53
C ILE A 5 -15.86 7.78 -8.80
N LEU A 6 -17.17 7.92 -8.97
CA LEU A 6 -17.98 8.93 -8.27
C LEU A 6 -18.00 8.77 -6.74
N ARG A 7 -17.73 7.56 -6.23
CA ARG A 7 -17.64 7.27 -4.80
C ARG A 7 -16.22 7.44 -4.23
N ALA A 8 -15.21 7.65 -5.08
CA ALA A 8 -13.82 7.78 -4.64
C ALA A 8 -13.66 9.00 -3.71
N PRO A 9 -13.10 8.82 -2.49
CA PRO A 9 -12.90 9.92 -1.55
C PRO A 9 -12.08 11.08 -2.13
N ALA A 10 -11.09 10.78 -2.98
CA ALA A 10 -10.28 11.79 -3.65
C ALA A 10 -11.12 12.70 -4.56
N LEU A 11 -12.06 12.12 -5.33
CA LEU A 11 -12.93 12.91 -6.20
C LEU A 11 -13.87 13.80 -5.37
N LYS A 12 -14.45 13.25 -4.30
CA LYS A 12 -15.27 14.04 -3.36
C LYS A 12 -14.47 15.20 -2.77
N ALA A 13 -13.24 14.96 -2.33
CA ALA A 13 -12.37 16.00 -1.78
C ALA A 13 -12.06 17.11 -2.80
N ILE A 14 -11.82 16.76 -4.08
CA ILE A 14 -11.63 17.75 -5.16
C ILE A 14 -12.89 18.59 -5.37
N LEU A 15 -14.06 17.94 -5.45
CA LEU A 15 -15.33 18.66 -5.59
C LEU A 15 -15.58 19.60 -4.41
N ILE A 16 -15.24 19.17 -3.18
CA ILE A 16 -15.34 20.02 -1.99
C ILE A 16 -14.43 21.25 -2.08
N GLN A 17 -13.21 21.12 -2.59
CA GLN A 17 -12.33 22.28 -2.82
C GLN A 17 -12.95 23.27 -3.81
N VAL A 18 -13.49 22.76 -4.92
CA VAL A 18 -14.18 23.60 -5.92
C VAL A 18 -15.42 24.27 -5.34
N LEU A 19 -16.19 23.58 -4.50
CA LEU A 19 -17.38 24.12 -3.84
C LEU A 19 -17.05 25.11 -2.72
N ALA A 20 -15.92 24.94 -2.02
CA ALA A 20 -15.47 25.86 -0.98
C ALA A 20 -15.04 27.21 -1.57
N PHE A 21 -14.54 27.21 -2.82
CA PHE A 21 -14.02 28.40 -3.49
C PHE A 21 -15.01 29.57 -3.61
N PRO A 22 -16.24 29.40 -4.14
CA PRO A 22 -17.21 30.50 -4.19
C PRO A 22 -17.62 31.00 -2.80
N LEU A 23 -17.70 30.12 -1.80
CA LEU A 23 -18.01 30.52 -0.42
C LEU A 23 -16.89 31.38 0.18
N MET A 24 -15.64 30.99 -0.06
CA MET A 24 -14.48 31.79 0.31
C MET A 24 -14.51 33.15 -0.39
N LEU A 25 -14.76 33.20 -1.69
CA LEU A 25 -14.85 34.46 -2.45
C LEU A 25 -15.93 35.40 -1.89
N LEU A 26 -17.12 34.87 -1.61
CA LEU A 26 -18.21 35.65 -1.02
C LEU A 26 -17.84 36.22 0.35
N LEU A 27 -17.18 35.43 1.20
CA LEU A 27 -16.72 35.87 2.52
C LEU A 27 -15.66 36.97 2.41
N VAL A 28 -14.64 36.76 1.58
CA VAL A 28 -13.57 37.74 1.35
C VAL A 28 -14.13 39.04 0.76
N TYR A 29 -15.05 38.93 -0.21
CA TYR A 29 -15.74 40.08 -0.79
C TYR A 29 -16.56 40.86 0.25
N GLY A 30 -17.31 40.17 1.11
CA GLY A 30 -18.06 40.79 2.19
C GLY A 30 -17.18 41.52 3.19
N LEU A 31 -16.04 40.91 3.57
CA LEU A 31 -15.05 41.54 4.45
C LEU A 31 -14.41 42.77 3.80
N ALA A 32 -14.08 42.71 2.50
CA ALA A 32 -13.56 43.85 1.76
C ALA A 32 -14.57 45.02 1.71
N ARG A 33 -15.88 44.73 1.55
CA ARG A 33 -16.95 45.74 1.62
C ARG A 33 -17.06 46.38 3.01
N ALA A 34 -16.68 45.67 4.06
CA ALA A 34 -16.56 46.17 5.42
C ALA A 34 -15.19 46.83 5.72
N SER A 35 -14.39 47.12 4.69
CA SER A 35 -13.03 47.69 4.80
C SER A 35 -12.02 46.82 5.56
N VAL A 36 -12.28 45.51 5.67
CA VAL A 36 -11.33 44.54 6.23
C VAL A 36 -10.52 43.93 5.09
N ALA A 37 -9.27 44.34 4.95
CA ALA A 37 -8.34 43.76 3.99
C ALA A 37 -7.81 42.40 4.49
N MET A 38 -7.75 41.41 3.60
CA MET A 38 -7.16 40.11 3.89
C MET A 38 -5.88 39.90 3.09
N SER A 39 -4.83 39.42 3.76
CA SER A 39 -3.62 38.97 3.08
C SER A 39 -3.89 37.68 2.29
N LEU A 40 -3.14 37.44 1.22
CA LEU A 40 -3.30 36.23 0.40
C LEU A 40 -3.14 34.91 1.20
N PRO A 41 -2.21 34.79 2.18
CA PRO A 41 -2.17 33.62 3.08
C PRO A 41 -3.42 33.46 3.93
N ALA A 42 -4.02 34.56 4.41
CA ALA A 42 -5.26 34.51 5.17
C ALA A 42 -6.43 34.02 4.30
N VAL A 43 -6.50 34.46 3.04
CA VAL A 43 -7.47 33.97 2.05
C VAL A 43 -7.31 32.47 1.79
N ALA A 44 -6.07 31.99 1.60
CA ALA A 44 -5.79 30.57 1.42
C ALA A 44 -6.16 29.73 2.67
N LEU A 45 -5.94 30.27 3.88
CA LEU A 45 -6.36 29.60 5.11
C LEU A 45 -7.89 29.52 5.23
N VAL A 46 -8.61 30.60 4.91
CA VAL A 46 -10.08 30.59 4.88
C VAL A 46 -10.62 29.53 3.91
N GLN A 47 -10.04 29.46 2.70
CA GLN A 47 -10.37 28.40 1.74
C GLN A 47 -10.18 27.01 2.35
N GLY A 48 -9.04 26.78 3.00
CA GLY A 48 -8.72 25.51 3.67
C GLY A 48 -9.71 25.17 4.79
N VAL A 49 -10.03 26.12 5.65
CA VAL A 49 -11.00 25.94 6.76
C VAL A 49 -12.38 25.58 6.21
N LEU A 50 -12.87 26.30 5.21
CA LEU A 50 -14.16 25.99 4.57
C LEU A 50 -14.16 24.60 3.94
N ALA A 51 -13.11 24.25 3.20
CA ALA A 51 -12.97 22.92 2.61
C ALA A 51 -12.92 21.81 3.67
N ALA A 52 -12.19 22.02 4.78
CA ALA A 52 -12.11 21.07 5.88
C ALA A 52 -13.46 20.89 6.59
N LEU A 53 -14.21 21.97 6.83
CA LEU A 53 -15.54 21.93 7.44
C LEU A 53 -16.54 21.19 6.54
N ILE A 54 -16.55 21.47 5.23
CA ILE A 54 -17.41 20.76 4.27
C ILE A 54 -16.99 19.28 4.21
N THR A 55 -15.70 18.97 4.22
CA THR A 55 -15.17 17.60 4.22
C THR A 55 -15.62 16.81 5.45
N TRP A 56 -15.51 17.42 6.63
CA TRP A 56 -16.00 16.84 7.88
C TRP A 56 -17.52 16.59 7.81
N ARG A 57 -18.28 17.57 7.33
CA ARG A 57 -19.74 17.49 7.21
C ARG A 57 -20.21 16.48 6.15
N ALA A 58 -19.38 16.22 5.14
CA ALA A 58 -19.59 15.19 4.13
C ALA A 58 -19.23 13.78 4.61
N GLY A 59 -18.76 13.62 5.84
CA GLY A 59 -18.48 12.31 6.46
C GLY A 59 -17.23 11.61 5.94
N LEU A 60 -16.28 12.34 5.34
CA LEU A 60 -15.00 11.76 4.94
C LEU A 60 -14.13 11.50 6.18
N ALA A 61 -13.21 10.54 6.08
CA ALA A 61 -12.29 10.21 7.17
C ALA A 61 -11.44 11.43 7.60
N ARG A 62 -11.05 11.48 8.89
CA ARG A 62 -10.45 12.67 9.53
C ARG A 62 -9.20 13.21 8.82
N TRP A 63 -8.39 12.34 8.22
CA TRP A 63 -7.21 12.75 7.46
C TRP A 63 -7.56 13.55 6.20
N TRP A 64 -8.74 13.33 5.59
CA TRP A 64 -9.22 14.15 4.48
C TRP A 64 -9.51 15.59 4.91
N CYS A 65 -9.93 15.82 6.15
CA CYS A 65 -10.09 17.18 6.66
C CYS A 65 -8.74 17.90 6.75
N ALA A 66 -7.67 17.20 7.15
CA ALA A 66 -6.31 17.75 7.15
C ALA A 66 -5.84 18.07 5.73
N ILE A 67 -6.07 17.18 4.75
CA ILE A 67 -5.79 17.45 3.34
C ILE A 67 -6.58 18.67 2.86
N GLY A 68 -7.87 18.74 3.18
CA GLY A 68 -8.74 19.86 2.83
C GLY A 68 -8.24 21.20 3.37
N LEU A 69 -7.83 21.22 4.64
CA LEU A 69 -7.28 22.39 5.33
C LEU A 69 -5.97 22.87 4.71
N LEU A 70 -5.07 21.94 4.40
CA LEU A 70 -3.71 22.27 3.97
C LEU A 70 -3.58 22.49 2.46
N PHE A 71 -4.54 22.04 1.65
CA PHE A 71 -4.42 22.08 0.19
C PHE A 71 -4.19 23.50 -0.36
N ALA A 72 -5.04 24.46 -0.03
CA ALA A 72 -4.91 25.83 -0.53
C ALA A 72 -3.67 26.57 0.01
N PRO A 73 -3.33 26.49 1.32
CA PRO A 73 -2.06 27.00 1.83
C PRO A 73 -0.83 26.35 1.16
N ALA A 74 -0.84 25.04 0.94
CA ALA A 74 0.26 24.34 0.28
C ALA A 74 0.39 24.74 -1.20
N LEU A 75 -0.73 24.94 -1.90
CA LEU A 75 -0.73 25.43 -3.28
C LEU A 75 -0.16 26.86 -3.38
N LEU A 76 -0.55 27.74 -2.45
CA LEU A 76 0.02 29.08 -2.37
C LEU A 76 1.51 29.03 -2.06
N ALA A 77 1.93 28.23 -1.07
CA ALA A 77 3.34 28.08 -0.73
C ALA A 77 4.17 27.55 -1.91
N ALA A 78 3.66 26.54 -2.62
CA ALA A 78 4.28 26.01 -3.84
C ALA A 78 4.44 27.08 -4.93
N SER A 79 3.43 27.95 -5.10
CA SER A 79 3.49 29.07 -6.04
C SER A 79 4.48 30.16 -5.60
N LEU A 80 4.57 30.45 -4.30
CA LEU A 80 5.50 31.46 -3.77
C LEU A 80 6.96 30.99 -3.81
N LEU A 81 7.18 29.68 -3.71
CA LEU A 81 8.49 29.05 -3.82
C LEU A 81 8.92 28.79 -5.27
N ASP A 82 8.08 29.15 -6.25
CA ASP A 82 8.31 28.94 -7.68
C ASP A 82 8.77 27.50 -8.00
N LEU A 83 8.09 26.52 -7.39
CA LEU A 83 8.49 25.11 -7.53
C LEU A 83 8.35 24.65 -8.99
N PRO A 84 9.41 24.09 -9.61
CA PRO A 84 9.33 23.64 -10.99
C PRO A 84 8.25 22.56 -11.17
N PRO A 85 7.46 22.59 -12.27
CA PRO A 85 6.48 21.55 -12.58
C PRO A 85 7.04 20.12 -12.55
N ALA A 86 8.33 19.97 -12.87
CA ALA A 86 9.05 18.71 -12.81
C ALA A 86 9.06 18.06 -11.41
N VAL A 87 9.03 18.85 -10.33
CA VAL A 87 8.98 18.31 -8.96
C VAL A 87 7.66 17.57 -8.71
N PHE A 88 6.54 18.16 -9.14
CA PHE A 88 5.22 17.53 -9.02
C PHE A 88 5.11 16.31 -9.92
N LEU A 89 5.66 16.37 -11.13
CA LEU A 89 5.71 15.22 -12.03
C LEU A 89 6.55 14.08 -11.43
N ALA A 90 7.72 14.38 -10.87
CA ALA A 90 8.57 13.39 -10.22
C ALA A 90 7.87 12.76 -9.02
N ALA A 91 7.23 13.56 -8.16
CA ALA A 91 6.44 13.06 -7.05
C ALA A 91 5.27 12.18 -7.53
N PHE A 92 4.56 12.58 -8.58
CA PHE A 92 3.49 11.80 -9.18
C PHE A 92 3.98 10.47 -9.75
N VAL A 93 5.07 10.47 -10.53
CA VAL A 93 5.65 9.26 -11.11
C VAL A 93 6.17 8.32 -10.00
N PHE A 94 6.79 8.87 -8.96
CA PHE A 94 7.20 8.10 -7.79
C PHE A 94 5.99 7.44 -7.10
N LEU A 95 4.95 8.20 -6.77
CA LEU A 95 3.74 7.67 -6.12
C LEU A 95 3.01 6.65 -7.01
N LEU A 96 2.89 6.93 -8.31
CA LEU A 96 2.28 6.03 -9.28
C LEU A 96 3.07 4.73 -9.39
N SER A 97 4.39 4.79 -9.45
CA SER A 97 5.23 3.58 -9.56
C SER A 97 5.33 2.80 -8.24
N MET A 98 5.18 3.47 -7.09
CA MET A 98 5.13 2.86 -5.75
C MET A 98 3.78 2.19 -5.45
N TYR A 99 2.66 2.84 -5.81
CA TYR A 99 1.29 2.41 -5.47
C TYR A 99 0.46 2.01 -6.70
N TRP A 100 1.15 1.55 -7.75
CA TRP A 100 0.67 1.29 -9.12
C TRP A 100 -0.77 0.80 -9.26
N SER A 101 -1.16 -0.19 -8.47
CA SER A 101 -2.45 -0.87 -8.59
C SER A 101 -3.29 -0.80 -7.33
N THR A 102 -2.85 -0.09 -6.28
CA THR A 102 -3.53 -0.06 -4.98
C THR A 102 -4.97 0.47 -5.09
N PHE A 103 -5.23 1.36 -6.06
CA PHE A 103 -6.59 1.86 -6.34
C PHE A 103 -7.56 0.78 -6.86
N ARG A 104 -7.06 -0.37 -7.34
CA ARG A 104 -7.85 -1.52 -7.79
C ARG A 104 -7.75 -2.70 -6.83
N THR A 105 -6.53 -3.09 -6.46
CA THR A 105 -6.27 -4.28 -5.64
C THR A 105 -6.56 -4.04 -4.17
N GLN A 106 -6.56 -2.77 -3.73
CA GLN A 106 -6.65 -2.39 -2.31
C GLN A 106 -5.55 -3.03 -1.46
N VAL A 107 -4.38 -3.28 -2.08
CA VAL A 107 -3.16 -3.76 -1.42
C VAL A 107 -2.14 -2.61 -1.44
N PRO A 108 -2.04 -1.83 -0.36
CA PRO A 108 -0.99 -0.83 -0.18
C PRO A 108 0.35 -1.49 0.18
N PHE A 109 1.44 -0.76 -0.02
CA PHE A 109 2.77 -1.21 0.40
C PHE A 109 2.91 -1.11 1.93
N TYR A 110 2.95 -2.25 2.60
CA TYR A 110 3.34 -2.39 4.01
C TYR A 110 4.39 -3.49 4.14
N PRO A 111 5.64 -3.17 4.51
CA PRO A 111 6.68 -4.19 4.63
C PRO A 111 6.47 -5.01 5.91
N SER A 112 6.62 -6.33 5.79
CA SER A 112 6.80 -7.20 6.96
C SER A 112 8.17 -6.94 7.60
N GLY A 113 8.31 -7.29 8.89
CA GLY A 113 9.52 -7.01 9.67
C GLY A 113 10.40 -8.24 9.94
N PRO A 114 11.65 -8.04 10.40
CA PRO A 114 12.61 -9.12 10.64
C PRO A 114 12.13 -10.26 11.55
N LYS A 115 11.29 -9.95 12.54
CA LYS A 115 10.73 -10.98 13.43
C LYS A 115 9.77 -11.93 12.71
N VAL A 116 8.97 -11.41 11.76
CA VAL A 116 8.12 -12.24 10.90
C VAL A 116 8.99 -13.08 9.96
N TRP A 117 10.05 -12.49 9.41
CA TRP A 117 10.99 -13.21 8.55
C TRP A 117 11.67 -14.36 9.28
N GLN A 118 12.06 -14.15 10.54
CA GLN A 118 12.59 -15.19 11.41
C GLN A 118 11.56 -16.31 11.65
N ALA A 119 10.31 -15.97 12.00
CA ALA A 119 9.27 -16.98 12.20
C ALA A 119 9.03 -17.83 10.94
N VAL A 120 9.04 -17.19 9.75
CA VAL A 120 8.94 -17.91 8.47
C VAL A 120 10.17 -18.81 8.24
N ALA A 121 11.38 -18.33 8.55
CA ALA A 121 12.62 -19.10 8.41
C ALA A 121 12.63 -20.34 9.32
N GLU A 122 12.15 -20.21 10.55
CA GLU A 122 12.01 -21.31 11.52
C GLU A 122 10.98 -22.33 11.06
N LEU A 123 9.86 -21.89 10.48
CA LEU A 123 8.80 -22.78 9.98
C LEU A 123 9.24 -23.66 8.82
N ILE A 124 10.21 -23.20 8.02
CA ILE A 124 10.77 -23.94 6.88
C ILE A 124 12.13 -24.56 7.19
N ALA A 125 12.58 -24.53 8.45
CA ALA A 125 13.90 -25.00 8.86
C ALA A 125 14.15 -26.48 8.51
N ASP A 126 13.12 -27.30 8.61
CA ASP A 126 13.14 -28.75 8.39
C ASP A 126 12.88 -29.16 6.93
N ARG A 127 12.82 -28.20 6.00
CA ARG A 127 12.57 -28.43 4.56
C ARG A 127 13.82 -28.14 3.72
N PRO A 128 14.69 -29.13 3.43
CA PRO A 128 15.82 -28.96 2.54
C PRO A 128 15.37 -28.57 1.13
N GLY A 129 16.02 -27.58 0.51
CA GLY A 129 15.70 -27.22 -0.88
C GLY A 129 14.35 -26.52 -1.07
N VAL A 130 13.74 -26.02 0.01
CA VAL A 130 12.41 -25.41 0.00
C VAL A 130 12.26 -24.32 -1.06
N ARG A 131 11.16 -24.36 -1.80
CA ARG A 131 10.75 -23.34 -2.77
C ARG A 131 9.67 -22.47 -2.13
N LEU A 132 10.01 -21.22 -1.84
CA LEU A 132 9.08 -20.25 -1.27
C LEU A 132 8.88 -19.07 -2.21
N VAL A 133 7.63 -18.62 -2.34
CA VAL A 133 7.30 -17.36 -3.00
C VAL A 133 6.63 -16.38 -2.05
N ASP A 134 7.06 -15.12 -2.09
CA ASP A 134 6.42 -13.98 -1.45
C ASP A 134 5.53 -13.27 -2.49
N ILE A 135 4.21 -13.29 -2.28
CA ILE A 135 3.22 -12.66 -3.17
C ILE A 135 2.91 -11.24 -2.71
N GLY A 136 3.24 -10.24 -3.54
CA GLY A 136 3.30 -8.85 -3.10
C GLY A 136 4.60 -8.55 -2.36
N SER A 137 5.73 -9.06 -2.88
CA SER A 137 7.03 -9.04 -2.19
C SER A 137 7.61 -7.65 -1.90
N GLY A 138 7.03 -6.59 -2.46
CA GLY A 138 7.43 -5.21 -2.22
C GLY A 138 8.91 -4.99 -2.54
N LEU A 139 9.67 -4.48 -1.57
CA LEU A 139 11.10 -4.27 -1.73
C LEU A 139 11.93 -5.56 -1.63
N GLY A 140 11.30 -6.72 -1.41
CA GLY A 140 11.94 -8.03 -1.37
C GLY A 140 12.57 -8.40 -0.03
N GLY A 141 12.13 -7.78 1.08
CA GLY A 141 12.73 -7.94 2.41
C GLY A 141 12.82 -9.40 2.86
N LEU A 142 11.69 -10.09 2.91
CA LEU A 142 11.61 -11.50 3.30
C LEU A 142 12.45 -12.40 2.38
N VAL A 143 12.25 -12.28 1.06
CA VAL A 143 12.93 -13.12 0.06
C VAL A 143 14.45 -12.98 0.14
N LEU A 144 14.97 -11.75 0.28
CA LEU A 144 16.40 -11.50 0.42
C LEU A 144 16.97 -12.06 1.73
N ASP A 145 16.20 -11.95 2.83
CA ASP A 145 16.61 -12.48 4.12
C ASP A 145 16.68 -14.01 4.11
N LEU A 146 15.64 -14.67 3.60
CA LEU A 146 15.59 -16.12 3.49
C LEU A 146 16.69 -16.66 2.55
N ALA A 147 16.90 -16.02 1.40
CA ALA A 147 17.98 -16.41 0.47
C ALA A 147 19.38 -16.30 1.08
N ARG A 148 19.57 -15.41 2.07
CA ARG A 148 20.83 -15.31 2.82
C ARG A 148 20.96 -16.41 3.86
N ARG A 149 19.88 -16.72 4.59
CA ARG A 149 19.88 -17.75 5.65
C ARG A 149 19.93 -19.17 5.13
N ARG A 150 19.35 -19.42 3.95
CA ARG A 150 19.13 -20.76 3.40
C ARG A 150 19.64 -20.86 1.96
N PRO A 151 20.96 -20.98 1.74
CA PRO A 151 21.53 -21.10 0.39
C PRO A 151 21.07 -22.34 -0.38
N ASP A 152 20.54 -23.34 0.32
CA ASP A 152 19.95 -24.56 -0.23
C ASP A 152 18.55 -24.34 -0.82
N GLY A 153 17.79 -23.36 -0.30
CA GLY A 153 16.43 -23.05 -0.73
C GLY A 153 16.35 -22.17 -1.98
N GLN A 154 15.17 -22.11 -2.56
CA GLN A 154 14.83 -21.24 -3.69
C GLN A 154 13.77 -20.23 -3.27
N PHE A 155 14.16 -18.97 -3.22
CA PHE A 155 13.28 -17.89 -2.77
C PHE A 155 12.97 -16.95 -3.93
N SER A 156 11.68 -16.72 -4.15
CA SER A 156 11.21 -15.79 -5.15
C SER A 156 10.21 -14.79 -4.58
N GLY A 157 10.15 -13.61 -5.19
CA GLY A 157 9.13 -12.61 -4.90
C GLY A 157 8.43 -12.19 -6.17
N ILE A 158 7.11 -12.08 -6.14
CA ILE A 158 6.33 -11.49 -7.24
C ILE A 158 5.73 -10.17 -6.77
N GLU A 159 5.87 -9.13 -7.59
CA GLU A 159 5.40 -7.79 -7.26
C GLU A 159 4.79 -7.12 -8.49
N LEU A 160 3.65 -6.47 -8.28
CA LEU A 160 2.87 -5.82 -9.33
C LEU A 160 3.36 -4.38 -9.56
N ALA A 161 3.77 -3.68 -8.49
CA ALA A 161 4.24 -2.30 -8.53
C ALA A 161 5.65 -2.20 -9.16
N PRO A 162 5.84 -1.36 -10.20
CA PRO A 162 7.11 -1.22 -10.91
C PRO A 162 8.30 -0.87 -10.01
N LEU A 163 8.12 0.09 -9.10
CA LEU A 163 9.22 0.63 -8.32
C LEU A 163 9.66 -0.35 -7.22
N PRO A 164 8.77 -0.95 -6.41
CA PRO A 164 9.18 -1.97 -5.46
C PRO A 164 9.85 -3.18 -6.12
N TRP A 165 9.31 -3.65 -7.25
CA TRP A 165 9.93 -4.72 -8.03
C TRP A 165 11.34 -4.35 -8.53
N LEU A 166 11.52 -3.16 -9.09
CA LEU A 166 12.83 -2.73 -9.59
C LEU A 166 13.82 -2.60 -8.42
N ALA A 167 13.37 -2.04 -7.30
CA ALA A 167 14.18 -1.92 -6.09
C ALA A 167 14.61 -3.29 -5.56
N SER A 168 13.71 -4.28 -5.50
CA SER A 168 14.05 -5.63 -5.03
C SER A 168 15.06 -6.31 -5.96
N ARG A 169 14.91 -6.17 -7.27
CA ARG A 169 15.88 -6.62 -8.29
C ARG A 169 17.26 -6.01 -8.11
N VAL A 170 17.34 -4.68 -7.95
CA VAL A 170 18.62 -3.98 -7.75
C VAL A 170 19.27 -4.39 -6.43
N ARG A 171 18.50 -4.46 -5.34
CA ARG A 171 18.98 -4.93 -4.04
C ARG A 171 19.54 -6.36 -4.11
N ALA A 172 18.89 -7.26 -4.85
CA ALA A 172 19.39 -8.61 -5.06
C ALA A 172 20.73 -8.63 -5.80
N GLY A 173 20.83 -7.83 -6.88
CA GLY A 173 22.06 -7.72 -7.67
C GLY A 173 23.24 -7.15 -6.87
N LEU A 174 23.01 -6.06 -6.13
CA LEU A 174 24.03 -5.44 -5.28
C LEU A 174 24.49 -6.37 -4.14
N ALA A 175 23.61 -7.26 -3.67
CA ALA A 175 23.93 -8.23 -2.62
C ALA A 175 24.50 -9.55 -3.15
N GLY A 176 24.62 -9.75 -4.46
CA GLY A 176 24.99 -11.05 -5.05
C GLY A 176 24.02 -12.18 -4.67
N SER A 177 22.75 -11.85 -4.40
CA SER A 177 21.76 -12.80 -3.87
C SER A 177 21.24 -13.73 -4.96
N ARG A 178 20.89 -14.96 -4.59
CA ARG A 178 20.19 -15.94 -5.45
C ARG A 178 18.67 -15.70 -5.53
N ALA A 179 18.15 -14.73 -4.78
CA ALA A 179 16.74 -14.37 -4.79
C ALA A 179 16.25 -13.97 -6.19
N ARG A 180 15.06 -14.43 -6.57
CA ARG A 180 14.47 -14.14 -7.88
C ARG A 180 13.23 -13.25 -7.75
N PHE A 181 13.24 -12.10 -8.42
CA PHE A 181 12.10 -11.18 -8.41
C PHE A 181 11.40 -11.10 -9.77
N LEU A 182 10.10 -11.41 -9.77
CA LEU A 182 9.22 -11.36 -10.93
C LEU A 182 8.33 -10.12 -10.85
N ARG A 183 8.12 -9.47 -11.99
CA ARG A 183 7.10 -8.44 -12.10
C ARG A 183 5.83 -9.07 -12.64
N GLY A 184 4.73 -8.98 -11.91
CA GLY A 184 3.47 -9.54 -12.38
C GLY A 184 2.42 -9.64 -11.31
N ASP A 185 1.25 -10.10 -11.74
CA ASP A 185 0.15 -10.47 -10.86
C ASP A 185 0.37 -11.91 -10.37
N TYR A 186 0.29 -12.13 -9.06
CA TYR A 186 0.41 -13.47 -8.49
C TYR A 186 -0.75 -14.39 -8.91
N GLU A 187 -1.87 -13.85 -9.39
CA GLU A 187 -2.97 -14.67 -9.91
C GLU A 187 -2.53 -15.55 -11.09
N ALA A 188 -1.57 -15.08 -11.90
CA ALA A 188 -1.00 -15.83 -13.03
C ALA A 188 0.13 -16.80 -12.61
N LEU A 189 0.56 -16.79 -11.35
CA LEU A 189 1.60 -17.67 -10.84
C LEU A 189 1.02 -19.04 -10.51
N ASP A 190 1.67 -20.11 -10.95
CA ASP A 190 1.32 -21.48 -10.58
C ASP A 190 1.79 -21.79 -9.14
N PHE A 191 0.85 -21.88 -8.20
CA PHE A 191 1.17 -22.15 -6.79
C PHE A 191 1.67 -23.57 -6.55
N GLY A 192 1.37 -24.53 -7.43
CA GLY A 192 1.81 -25.93 -7.29
C GLY A 192 3.33 -26.12 -7.40
N ARG A 193 4.07 -25.09 -7.80
CA ARG A 193 5.54 -25.09 -7.88
C ARG A 193 6.23 -24.76 -6.57
N TYR A 194 5.48 -24.34 -5.55
CA TYR A 194 6.01 -23.83 -4.30
C TYR A 194 5.60 -24.71 -3.13
N ASP A 195 6.55 -24.93 -2.23
CA ASP A 195 6.33 -25.67 -1.00
C ASP A 195 5.79 -24.73 0.09
N ALA A 196 6.02 -23.42 -0.05
CA ALA A 196 5.42 -22.38 0.78
C ALA A 196 5.08 -21.11 -0.02
N VAL A 197 3.92 -20.52 0.27
CA VAL A 197 3.51 -19.21 -0.26
C VAL A 197 3.33 -18.26 0.91
N PHE A 198 4.06 -17.13 0.91
CA PHE A 198 3.91 -16.08 1.91
C PHE A 198 3.14 -14.90 1.34
N ALA A 199 2.18 -14.38 2.11
CA ALA A 199 1.32 -13.27 1.75
C ALA A 199 1.25 -12.24 2.87
N TYR A 200 1.47 -10.97 2.53
CA TYR A 200 1.08 -9.83 3.36
C TYR A 200 0.38 -8.80 2.46
N LEU A 201 -0.92 -9.05 2.24
CA LEU A 201 -1.71 -8.34 1.24
C LEU A 201 -2.70 -7.36 1.90
N SER A 202 -3.99 -7.67 1.84
CA SER A 202 -5.06 -6.95 2.50
C SER A 202 -6.30 -7.85 2.64
N PRO A 203 -7.28 -7.49 3.48
CA PRO A 203 -8.51 -8.28 3.63
C PRO A 203 -9.27 -8.51 2.32
N ALA A 204 -9.18 -7.57 1.37
CA ALA A 204 -9.88 -7.65 0.09
C ALA A 204 -9.36 -8.77 -0.82
N ALA A 205 -8.08 -9.13 -0.69
CA ALA A 205 -7.44 -10.16 -1.50
C ALA A 205 -7.65 -11.59 -0.96
N MET A 206 -7.93 -11.73 0.34
CA MET A 206 -7.85 -13.03 1.03
C MET A 206 -8.81 -14.10 0.51
N ALA A 207 -10.03 -13.72 0.12
CA ALA A 207 -11.00 -14.67 -0.43
C ALA A 207 -10.60 -15.21 -1.81
N ALA A 208 -9.99 -14.36 -2.66
CA ALA A 208 -9.47 -14.79 -3.96
C ALA A 208 -8.21 -15.64 -3.79
N LEU A 209 -7.32 -15.24 -2.86
CA LEU A 209 -6.12 -15.98 -2.51
C LEU A 209 -6.46 -17.40 -2.04
N TRP A 210 -7.44 -17.56 -1.14
CA TRP A 210 -7.85 -18.87 -0.65
C TRP A 210 -8.31 -19.79 -1.78
N ARG A 211 -9.22 -19.31 -2.64
CA ARG A 211 -9.72 -20.09 -3.77
C ARG A 211 -8.59 -20.53 -4.70
N LYS A 212 -7.56 -19.71 -4.89
CA LYS A 212 -6.39 -20.07 -5.69
C LYS A 212 -5.54 -21.12 -4.99
N ALA A 213 -5.23 -20.92 -3.71
CA ALA A 213 -4.43 -21.84 -2.92
C ALA A 213 -5.07 -23.23 -2.86
N GLU A 214 -6.37 -23.31 -2.58
CA GLU A 214 -7.14 -24.57 -2.54
C GLU A 214 -7.14 -25.35 -3.86
N ARG A 215 -7.08 -24.65 -4.99
CA ARG A 215 -7.05 -25.32 -6.31
C ARG A 215 -5.65 -25.78 -6.74
N GLU A 216 -4.61 -25.08 -6.31
CA GLU A 216 -3.29 -25.19 -6.94
C GLU A 216 -2.19 -25.69 -6.00
N MET A 217 -2.32 -25.47 -4.69
CA MET A 217 -1.31 -25.91 -3.72
C MET A 217 -1.33 -27.43 -3.55
N LEU A 218 -0.14 -28.03 -3.54
CA LEU A 218 0.02 -29.47 -3.44
C LEU A 218 0.01 -29.95 -1.98
N PRO A 219 -0.38 -31.21 -1.72
CA PRO A 219 -0.22 -31.81 -0.40
C PRO A 219 1.20 -31.70 0.14
N GLY A 220 1.34 -31.32 1.40
CA GLY A 220 2.62 -31.06 2.06
C GLY A 220 3.14 -29.63 1.91
N SER A 221 2.44 -28.75 1.19
CA SER A 221 2.76 -27.32 1.09
C SER A 221 2.01 -26.48 2.13
N MET A 222 2.38 -25.20 2.26
CA MET A 222 1.75 -24.29 3.22
C MET A 222 1.51 -22.87 2.69
N LEU A 223 0.35 -22.30 3.00
CA LEU A 223 0.06 -20.89 2.82
C LEU A 223 0.29 -20.15 4.15
N LEU A 224 1.09 -19.09 4.10
CA LEU A 224 1.44 -18.23 5.22
C LEU A 224 0.86 -16.84 4.97
N SER A 225 -0.03 -16.35 5.85
CA SER A 225 -0.59 -15.00 5.74
C SER A 225 -0.28 -14.20 6.99
N TYR A 226 0.41 -13.07 6.83
CA TYR A 226 0.67 -12.15 7.94
C TYR A 226 -0.51 -11.18 8.12
N GLU A 227 -0.97 -11.02 9.37
CA GLU A 227 -2.07 -10.14 9.82
C GLU A 227 -3.47 -10.53 9.33
N PHE A 228 -3.62 -11.05 8.12
CA PHE A 228 -4.93 -11.25 7.50
C PHE A 228 -5.34 -12.72 7.49
N GLN A 229 -6.43 -13.01 8.21
CA GLN A 229 -7.03 -14.35 8.24
C GLN A 229 -7.89 -14.62 7.00
N ILE A 230 -7.99 -15.88 6.62
CA ILE A 230 -8.92 -16.38 5.60
C ILE A 230 -10.19 -16.86 6.28
N ALA A 231 -11.33 -16.23 5.97
CA ALA A 231 -12.61 -16.56 6.61
C ALA A 231 -13.14 -17.97 6.24
N ALA A 232 -12.78 -18.47 5.05
CA ALA A 232 -13.29 -19.74 4.52
C ALA A 232 -12.77 -20.99 5.26
N ARG A 233 -11.61 -20.92 5.93
CA ARG A 233 -11.01 -22.05 6.65
C ARG A 233 -10.20 -21.54 7.85
N ALA A 234 -10.39 -22.15 9.01
CA ALA A 234 -9.56 -21.86 10.18
C ALA A 234 -8.08 -22.23 9.92
N PRO A 235 -7.11 -21.42 10.40
CA PRO A 235 -5.69 -21.74 10.26
C PRO A 235 -5.34 -23.00 11.05
N ASP A 236 -4.44 -23.82 10.51
CA ASP A 236 -3.92 -25.01 11.20
C ASP A 236 -2.92 -24.62 12.30
N LYS A 237 -2.20 -23.50 12.12
CA LYS A 237 -1.31 -22.92 13.13
C LYS A 237 -1.36 -21.39 13.10
N THR A 238 -1.08 -20.77 14.24
CA THR A 238 -0.91 -19.33 14.38
C THR A 238 0.36 -19.02 15.17
N ILE A 239 1.16 -18.07 14.71
CA ILE A 239 2.40 -17.64 15.37
C ILE A 239 2.35 -16.14 15.63
N ALA A 240 2.61 -15.72 16.86
CA ALA A 240 2.83 -14.31 17.19
C ALA A 240 4.31 -13.98 17.02
N ALA A 241 4.69 -13.33 15.91
CA ALA A 241 6.09 -12.94 15.67
C ALA A 241 6.56 -11.79 16.58
N THR A 242 5.62 -11.04 17.14
CA THR A 242 5.84 -9.88 18.01
C THR A 242 4.82 -9.92 19.14
N GLU A 243 5.25 -9.66 20.38
CA GLU A 243 4.33 -9.50 21.51
C GLU A 243 3.30 -8.40 21.21
N GLY A 244 2.02 -8.75 21.34
CA GLY A 244 0.90 -7.85 21.07
C GLY A 244 0.74 -7.41 19.60
N GLY A 245 1.55 -7.93 18.68
CA GLY A 245 1.48 -7.57 17.27
C GLY A 245 0.66 -8.55 16.42
N PRO A 246 0.56 -8.30 15.11
CA PRO A 246 -0.21 -9.14 14.20
C PRO A 246 0.27 -10.59 14.18
N LEU A 247 -0.66 -11.52 13.93
CA LEU A 247 -0.39 -12.94 13.85
C LEU A 247 0.06 -13.35 12.45
N LEU A 248 0.90 -14.37 12.38
CA LEU A 248 1.16 -15.15 11.18
C LEU A 248 0.24 -16.38 11.20
N TYR A 249 -0.64 -16.47 10.22
CA TYR A 249 -1.58 -17.57 10.04
C TYR A 249 -1.03 -18.58 9.03
N ILE A 250 -1.21 -19.87 9.32
CA ILE A 250 -0.67 -20.97 8.51
C ILE A 250 -1.80 -21.94 8.15
N TRP A 251 -1.91 -22.26 6.87
CA TRP A 251 -2.76 -23.35 6.36
C TRP A 251 -1.88 -24.38 5.64
N CYS A 252 -1.99 -25.63 6.04
CA CYS A 252 -1.35 -26.78 5.41
C CYS A 252 -2.31 -27.45 4.43
N PHE A 253 -1.76 -27.87 3.29
CA PHE A 253 -2.45 -28.63 2.24
C PHE A 253 -2.04 -30.09 2.26
#